data_AF-A0A1G9P3Z8-F1
#
_entry.id   AF-A0A1G9P3Z8-F1
#
_cell.length_a   1.000
_cell.length_b   1.000
_cell.length_c   1.000
_cell.angle_alpha   90.00
_cell.angle_beta   90.00
_cell.angle_gamma   90.00
#
_symmetry.space_group_name_H-M   'P 1'
#
loop_
_entity.id
_entity.type
_entity.pdbx_description
1 polymer ?
#
loop_
_entity_poly.entity_id
_entity_poly.type
_entity_poly.pdbx_seq_one_letter_code
_entity_poly.pdbx_strand_id
1 'polypeptide(L)' 'MGIYFRQKKKLGKNSWLNLSTSGGSVSTKVGPVTVNSRGGVWVNLPGGLNYRGKWK' A
#
# COMPACT_ATOMS: atom_id res chain seq x y z
N MET A 1 -10.11 7.73 21.73
CA MET A 1 -8.98 6.77 21.69
C MET A 1 -9.50 5.39 22.03
N GLY A 2 -9.43 4.41 21.13
CA GLY A 2 -9.94 3.05 21.35
C GLY A 2 -8.99 1.99 20.78
N ILE A 3 -9.32 0.72 20.96
CA ILE A 3 -8.56 -0.42 20.44
C ILE A 3 -8.59 -0.38 18.91
N TYR A 4 -7.44 -0.11 18.30
CA TYR A 4 -7.28 -0.12 16.86
C TYR A 4 -6.82 -1.50 16.39
N PHE A 5 -7.70 -2.22 15.71
CA PHE A 5 -7.33 -3.46 15.04
C PHE A 5 -6.72 -3.13 13.69
N ARG A 6 -5.41 -3.37 13.54
CA ARG A 6 -4.70 -3.26 12.26
C ARG A 6 -3.94 -4.55 12.00
N GLN A 7 -4.36 -5.30 11.00
CA GLN A 7 -3.75 -6.55 10.61
C GLN A 7 -3.14 -6.42 9.22
N LYS A 8 -1.84 -6.67 9.10
CA LYS A 8 -1.13 -6.71 7.82
C LYS A 8 -0.88 -8.17 7.46
N LYS A 9 -1.60 -8.70 6.48
CA LYS A 9 -1.41 -10.08 6.00
C LYS A 9 -0.65 -10.04 4.67
N LYS A 10 0.47 -10.76 4.60
CA LYS A 10 1.24 -10.90 3.36
C LYS A 10 0.44 -11.81 2.41
N LEU A 11 0.04 -11.30 1.25
CA LEU A 11 -0.71 -12.05 0.23
C LEU A 11 0.22 -12.71 -0.79
N GLY A 12 1.45 -12.25 -0.92
CA GLY A 12 2.44 -12.80 -1.83
C GLY A 12 3.84 -12.23 -1.59
N LYS A 13 4.79 -12.51 -2.48
CA LYS A 13 6.16 -11.98 -2.37
C LYS A 13 6.19 -10.46 -2.26
N ASN A 14 5.30 -9.76 -2.99
CA ASN A 14 5.28 -8.31 -3.07
C ASN A 14 3.92 -7.66 -2.74
N SER A 15 2.98 -8.41 -2.16
CA SER A 15 1.61 -7.95 -1.91
C SER A 15 1.24 -8.06 -0.44
N TRP A 16 0.59 -7.05 0.10
CA TRP A 16 0.09 -7.02 1.48
C TRP A 16 -1.34 -6.53 1.55
N LEU A 17 -2.15 -7.27 2.30
CA LEU A 17 -3.49 -6.92 2.71
C LEU A 17 -3.40 -6.16 4.04
N ASN A 18 -3.79 -4.89 4.05
CA ASN A 18 -3.96 -4.11 5.27
C ASN A 18 -5.44 -4.13 5.63
N LEU A 19 -5.80 -4.92 6.64
CA LEU A 19 -7.11 -4.92 7.26
C LEU A 19 -7.10 -3.96 8.45
N SER A 20 -8.13 -3.13 8.53
CA SER A 20 -8.35 -2.22 9.66
C SER A 20 -9.83 -2.20 10.01
N THR A 21 -10.18 -1.76 11.22
CA THR A 21 -11.58 -1.63 11.67
C THR A 21 -12.46 -0.83 10.69
N SER A 22 -11.88 0.11 9.93
CA SER A 22 -12.56 0.94 8.92
C SER A 22 -12.53 0.37 7.48
N GLY A 23 -12.02 -0.85 7.29
CA GLY A 23 -12.02 -1.54 6.00
C GLY A 23 -10.65 -2.07 5.57
N GLY A 24 -10.67 -2.98 4.58
CA GLY A 24 -9.48 -3.59 3.98
C GLY A 24 -8.88 -2.75 2.85
N SER A 25 -7.57 -2.83 2.67
CA SER A 25 -6.88 -2.36 1.46
C SER A 25 -5.81 -3.33 1.05
N VAL A 26 -5.71 -3.58 -0.25
CA VAL A 26 -4.64 -4.37 -0.83
C VAL A 26 -3.56 -3.41 -1.30
N SER A 27 -2.30 -3.74 -1.11
CA SER A 27 -1.21 -3.04 -1.78
C SER A 27 -0.29 -4.05 -2.41
N THR A 28 0.15 -3.74 -3.62
CA THR A 28 1.00 -4.59 -4.44
C THR A 28 2.19 -3.77 -4.88
N LYS A 29 3.39 -4.30 -4.68
CA LYS A 29 4.64 -3.75 -5.20
C LYS A 29 5.04 -4.50 -6.47
N VAL A 30 5.18 -3.78 -7.56
CA VAL A 30 5.65 -4.28 -8.85
C VAL A 30 6.90 -3.48 -9.20
N GLY A 31 8.07 -4.03 -8.86
CA GLY A 31 9.37 -3.39 -9.07
C GLY A 31 9.51 -2.06 -8.29
N PRO A 32 9.80 -0.93 -8.97
CA PRO A 32 9.85 0.39 -8.33
C PRO A 32 8.46 0.93 -7.97
N VAL A 33 7.39 0.35 -8.51
CA VAL A 33 6.02 0.84 -8.33
C VAL A 33 5.32 0.11 -7.19
N THR A 34 4.61 0.80 -6.32
CA THR A 34 3.69 0.26 -5.33
C THR A 34 2.33 0.88 -5.54
N VAL A 35 1.33 0.06 -5.78
CA VAL A 35 -0.06 0.47 -5.95
C VAL A 35 -0.89 -0.03 -4.77
N ASN A 36 -1.80 0.81 -4.28
CA ASN A 36 -2.76 0.48 -3.23
C ASN A 36 -4.17 0.55 -3.80
N SER A 37 -5.01 -0.42 -3.45
CA SER A 37 -6.43 -0.51 -3.84
C SER A 37 -7.27 0.70 -3.40
N ARG A 38 -6.77 1.54 -2.49
CA ARG A 38 -7.34 2.84 -2.12
C ARG A 38 -6.94 3.98 -3.07
N GLY A 39 -6.34 3.67 -4.22
CA GLY A 39 -5.98 4.63 -5.27
C GLY A 39 -4.67 5.39 -5.02
N GLY A 40 -3.75 4.81 -4.26
CA GLY A 40 -2.41 5.38 -4.04
C GLY A 40 -1.38 4.70 -4.93
N VAL A 41 -0.49 5.48 -5.55
CA VAL A 41 0.62 5.00 -6.38
C VAL A 41 1.92 5.60 -5.86
N TRP A 42 2.91 4.76 -5.58
CA TRP A 42 4.28 5.15 -5.26
C TRP A 42 5.21 4.60 -6.31
N VAL A 43 6.01 5.44 -6.95
CA VAL A 43 7.03 5.02 -7.92
C VAL A 43 8.38 5.47 -7.38
N ASN A 44 9.25 4.51 -7.14
CA ASN A 44 10.62 4.75 -6.72
C ASN A 44 11.48 4.93 -7.98
N LEU A 45 11.80 6.17 -8.32
CA LEU A 45 12.57 6.52 -9.49
C LEU A 45 14.07 6.35 -9.21
N PRO A 46 14.89 6.06 -10.23
CA PRO A 46 16.34 6.05 -10.11
C PRO A 46 16.87 7.41 -9.65
N GLY A 47 17.95 7.42 -8.86
CA GLY A 47 18.52 8.65 -8.29
C GLY A 47 17.90 9.11 -6.97
N GLY A 48 17.14 8.24 -6.27
CA GLY A 48 16.55 8.54 -4.96
C GLY A 48 15.23 9.34 -5.01
N LEU A 49 14.74 9.64 -6.21
CA LEU A 49 13.49 10.35 -6.41
C LEU A 49 12.31 9.42 -6.15
N ASN A 50 11.30 9.91 -5.42
CA ASN A 50 10.08 9.17 -5.12
C ASN A 50 8.88 9.93 -5.63
N TYR A 51 8.16 9.36 -6.61
CA TYR A 51 6.90 9.92 -7.07
C TYR A 51 5.74 9.31 -6.29
N ARG A 52 4.92 10.15 -5.67
CA ARG A 52 3.73 9.74 -4.93
C ARG A 52 2.49 10.36 -5.55
N GLY A 53 1.73 9.54 -6.26
CA GLY A 53 0.41 9.88 -6.79
C GLY A 53 -0.72 9.33 -5.92
N LYS A 54 -1.86 10.01 -5.93
CA LYS A 54 -3.16 9.50 -5.50
C LYS A 54 -4.17 9.84 -6.59
N TRP A 55 -5.04 8.92 -6.95
CA TRP A 55 -6.09 9.14 -7.96
C TRP A 55 -7.51 9.10 -7.36
N LYS A 56 -7.63 9.28 -6.05
CA LYS A 56 -8.91 9.38 -5.35
C LYS A 56 -9.10 10.78 -4.79
#